data_AF-A0A3P8N7Y3-F1
#
_entry.id   AF-A0A3P8N7Y3-F1
#
_cell.length_a   1.000
_cell.length_b   1.000
_cell.length_c   1.000
_cell.angle_alpha   90.00
_cell.angle_beta   90.00
_cell.angle_gamma   90.00
#
_symmetry.space_group_name_H-M   'P 1'
#
loop_
_entity.id
_entity.type
_entity.pdbx_description
1 polymer ?
#
loop_
_entity_poly.entity_id
_entity_poly.type
_entity_poly.pdbx_seq_one_letter_code
_entity_poly.pdbx_strand_id
1 'polypeptide(L)'
;MHKKMSYDQVHWLCLLFFALVFRPGTAAEVSVWSMDINSTQDAVFRKTLYANTTIFMKFQGDSRRCNKSFAFNISWYLRSSVCYNEVFNTPDNKARNMFGMEHMLKDGWSGFYSQGYMYFDNCSSLLLPKVYYPDFNPYQPLTSPKSDPSNQSFFWSEKPDISAVAKAWEDSPYLFIVKVQPLFRGADDEAEGGEQSSFTFSMKVEMKGPHEYSSPADWPLMMFFMVMCIVYVLFGVLWLFWCACYWRDLLRIQFWIGAVIILGMLEKAVFYSEYQSIHYKGDYVLGAVIFAELLSALKRSLARILVLIVSLGYGIVKPRLGTTVHRLVAVGIFYLLFSSVEGVLRVTGGFYGTVALVANLSLSLIDSCVMWWISFNQLA
;
A
#
# COMPACT_ATOMS: atom_id res chain seq x y z
N MET A 1 -15.11 -45.17 17.76
CA MET A 1 -13.83 -44.89 17.07
C MET A 1 -13.76 -43.41 16.71
N HIS A 2 -13.38 -42.56 17.66
CA HIS A 2 -13.14 -41.13 17.41
C HIS A 2 -11.73 -40.98 16.84
N LYS A 3 -11.64 -40.67 15.54
CA LYS A 3 -10.37 -40.50 14.83
C LYS A 3 -9.68 -39.25 15.39
N LYS A 4 -8.57 -39.43 16.12
CA LYS A 4 -7.68 -38.35 16.56
C LYS A 4 -7.23 -37.56 15.33
N MET A 5 -7.65 -36.32 15.22
CA MET A 5 -7.17 -35.39 14.21
C MET A 5 -5.72 -35.01 14.56
N SER A 6 -4.79 -35.23 13.62
CA SER A 6 -3.36 -35.01 13.84
C SER A 6 -3.05 -33.51 13.99
N TYR A 7 -2.14 -33.17 14.90
CA TYR A 7 -1.74 -31.80 15.22
C TYR A 7 -1.19 -31.05 13.98
N ASP A 8 -0.52 -31.77 13.07
CA ASP A 8 -0.02 -31.21 11.80
C ASP A 8 -1.14 -30.82 10.82
N GLN A 9 -2.28 -31.52 10.88
CA GLN A 9 -3.41 -31.27 10.00
C GLN A 9 -4.19 -30.02 10.43
N VAL A 10 -4.24 -29.73 11.74
CA VAL A 10 -4.79 -28.48 12.29
C VAL A 10 -3.90 -27.29 11.98
N HIS A 11 -2.57 -27.47 12.04
CA HIS A 11 -1.61 -26.41 11.72
C HIS A 11 -1.67 -26.00 10.23
N TRP A 12 -1.79 -26.98 9.33
CA TRP A 12 -1.98 -26.74 7.89
C TRP A 12 -3.36 -26.14 7.59
N LEU A 13 -4.42 -26.59 8.27
CA LEU A 13 -5.77 -26.01 8.13
C LEU A 13 -5.83 -24.57 8.64
N CYS A 14 -5.14 -24.21 9.74
CA CYS A 14 -5.05 -22.83 10.20
C CYS A 14 -4.25 -21.96 9.21
N LEU A 15 -3.12 -22.44 8.67
CA LEU A 15 -2.35 -21.72 7.65
C LEU A 15 -3.12 -21.51 6.35
N LEU A 16 -3.92 -22.50 5.92
CA LEU A 16 -4.77 -22.42 4.72
C LEU A 16 -6.02 -21.57 4.94
N PHE A 17 -6.62 -21.56 6.14
CA PHE A 17 -7.74 -20.67 6.46
C PHE A 17 -7.32 -19.20 6.54
N PHE A 18 -6.07 -18.93 6.94
CA PHE A 18 -5.53 -17.58 6.90
C PHE A 18 -5.42 -17.07 5.46
N ALA A 19 -5.03 -17.88 4.48
CA ALA A 19 -4.85 -17.42 3.10
C ALA A 19 -6.15 -17.02 2.37
N LEU A 20 -7.32 -17.48 2.81
CA LEU A 20 -8.58 -17.37 2.04
C LEU A 20 -9.47 -16.16 2.39
N VAL A 21 -9.12 -15.34 3.38
CA VAL A 21 -9.97 -14.22 3.84
C VAL A 21 -9.37 -12.83 3.53
N PHE A 22 -8.15 -12.75 3.01
CA PHE A 22 -7.49 -11.46 2.79
C PHE A 22 -7.89 -10.81 1.47
N ARG A 23 -8.65 -9.72 1.55
CA ARG A 23 -8.60 -8.66 0.52
C ARG A 23 -7.44 -7.71 0.88
N PRO A 24 -6.42 -7.57 0.02
CA PRO A 24 -5.31 -6.68 0.30
C PRO A 24 -5.75 -5.22 0.12
N GLY A 25 -5.82 -4.47 1.22
CA GLY A 25 -5.65 -3.02 1.20
C GLY A 25 -4.16 -2.69 1.18
N THR A 26 -3.77 -1.61 0.53
CA THR A 26 -2.37 -1.25 0.30
C THR A 26 -1.92 -0.21 1.31
N ALA A 27 -0.88 -0.50 2.09
CA ALA A 27 -0.31 0.47 3.04
C ALA A 27 0.54 1.58 2.37
N ALA A 28 1.04 1.36 1.15
CA ALA A 28 1.77 2.33 0.36
C ALA A 28 0.91 2.89 -0.78
N GLU A 29 1.12 4.15 -1.15
CA GLU A 29 0.38 4.79 -2.25
C GLU A 29 0.95 4.34 -3.60
N VAL A 30 0.20 3.52 -4.34
CA VAL A 30 0.56 3.11 -5.69
C VAL A 30 0.55 4.31 -6.64
N SER A 31 1.38 4.30 -7.68
CA SER A 31 1.45 5.38 -8.69
C SER A 31 1.01 4.92 -10.08
N VAL A 32 0.94 3.61 -10.27
CA VAL A 32 0.55 2.95 -11.50
C VAL A 32 -0.59 1.98 -11.18
N TRP A 33 -1.70 2.13 -11.88
CA TRP A 33 -2.85 1.22 -11.77
C TRP A 33 -3.12 0.59 -13.12
N SER A 34 -3.43 -0.72 -13.12
CA SER A 34 -3.92 -1.43 -14.30
C SER A 34 -5.25 -2.08 -13.92
N MET A 35 -6.30 -1.78 -14.68
CA MET A 35 -7.64 -2.32 -14.45
C MET A 35 -8.26 -2.78 -15.77
N ASP A 36 -8.77 -4.00 -15.78
CA ASP A 36 -9.50 -4.53 -16.92
C ASP A 36 -10.96 -4.07 -16.88
N ILE A 37 -11.39 -3.42 -17.96
CA ILE A 37 -12.71 -2.84 -18.14
C ILE A 37 -13.48 -3.74 -19.09
N ASN A 38 -14.60 -4.29 -18.61
CA ASN A 38 -15.43 -5.21 -19.40
C ASN A 38 -16.82 -4.63 -19.76
N SER A 39 -17.26 -3.54 -19.09
CA SER A 39 -18.55 -2.88 -19.32
C SER A 39 -18.50 -1.44 -18.79
N THR A 40 -19.64 -0.77 -18.60
CA THR A 40 -19.74 0.51 -17.89
C THR A 40 -19.13 0.39 -16.49
N GLN A 41 -17.93 0.94 -16.32
CA GLN A 41 -17.22 0.87 -15.06
C GLN A 41 -16.60 2.22 -14.74
N ASP A 42 -16.92 2.70 -13.55
CA ASP A 42 -16.26 3.86 -12.96
C ASP A 42 -15.06 3.37 -12.15
N ALA A 43 -13.90 3.98 -12.37
CA ALA A 43 -12.68 3.74 -11.63
C ALA A 43 -12.33 4.96 -10.78
N VAL A 44 -11.90 4.72 -9.54
CA VAL A 44 -11.52 5.76 -8.59
C VAL A 44 -10.07 5.53 -8.18
N PHE A 45 -9.23 6.54 -8.37
CA PHE A 45 -7.82 6.53 -8.02
C PHE A 45 -7.55 7.63 -7.00
N ARG A 46 -6.69 7.33 -6.03
CA ARG A 46 -6.35 8.22 -4.91
C ARG A 46 -4.85 8.24 -4.74
N LYS A 47 -4.27 9.44 -4.64
CA LYS A 47 -2.85 9.62 -4.38
C LYS A 47 -2.58 11.03 -3.87
N THR A 48 -1.59 11.20 -3.00
CA THR A 48 -1.03 12.52 -2.75
C THR A 48 -0.03 12.85 -3.86
N LEU A 49 -0.16 14.03 -4.47
CA LEU A 49 0.66 14.43 -5.61
C LEU A 49 1.43 15.70 -5.29
N TYR A 50 2.63 15.81 -5.84
CA TYR A 50 3.35 17.07 -5.92
C TYR A 50 2.73 17.97 -6.98
N ALA A 51 2.87 19.28 -6.82
CA ALA A 51 2.61 20.26 -7.85
C ALA A 51 3.37 19.88 -9.13
N ASN A 52 2.74 20.11 -10.28
CA ASN A 52 3.22 19.74 -11.60
C ASN A 52 3.29 18.23 -11.91
N THR A 53 2.66 17.37 -11.10
CA THR A 53 2.52 15.96 -11.45
C THR A 53 1.57 15.77 -12.63
N THR A 54 2.01 15.04 -13.64
CA THR A 54 1.20 14.68 -14.82
C THR A 54 0.53 13.33 -14.64
N ILE A 55 -0.76 13.26 -15.01
CA ILE A 55 -1.57 12.05 -14.98
C ILE A 55 -1.70 11.55 -16.41
N PHE A 56 -1.19 10.35 -16.65
CA PHE A 56 -1.28 9.65 -17.93
C PHE A 56 -2.36 8.58 -17.87
N MET A 57 -3.11 8.46 -18.95
CA MET A 57 -4.11 7.40 -19.14
C MET A 57 -3.82 6.71 -20.47
N LYS A 58 -3.58 5.40 -20.41
CA LYS A 58 -3.26 4.56 -21.56
C LYS A 58 -4.24 3.41 -21.60
N PHE A 59 -4.64 3.02 -22.81
CA PHE A 59 -5.54 1.89 -23.03
C PHE A 59 -4.78 0.79 -23.78
N GLN A 60 -4.87 -0.43 -23.28
CA GLN A 60 -4.25 -1.61 -23.85
C GLN A 60 -5.31 -2.69 -24.05
N GLY A 61 -5.27 -3.42 -25.15
CA GLY A 61 -6.28 -4.44 -25.42
C GLY A 61 -5.98 -5.21 -26.70
N ASP A 62 -6.65 -6.35 -26.85
CA ASP A 62 -6.47 -7.21 -28.02
C ASP A 62 -7.13 -6.59 -29.24
N SER A 63 -6.33 -5.99 -30.13
CA SER A 63 -6.80 -5.40 -31.38
C SER A 63 -7.55 -6.39 -32.28
N ARG A 64 -7.39 -7.70 -32.06
CA ARG A 64 -8.08 -8.77 -32.81
C ARG A 64 -9.53 -8.99 -32.39
N ARG A 65 -9.89 -8.65 -31.14
CA ARG A 65 -11.27 -8.77 -30.61
C ARG A 65 -12.08 -7.48 -30.74
N CYS A 66 -11.48 -6.49 -31.38
CA CYS A 66 -11.94 -5.11 -31.45
C CYS A 66 -12.86 -4.93 -32.67
N ASN A 67 -14.19 -4.94 -32.46
CA ASN A 67 -15.15 -4.62 -33.52
C ASN A 67 -15.21 -3.10 -33.75
N LYS A 68 -15.42 -2.69 -35.01
CA LYS A 68 -15.53 -1.27 -35.40
C LYS A 68 -16.83 -0.61 -34.91
N SER A 69 -17.82 -1.39 -34.45
CA SER A 69 -19.10 -0.88 -33.95
C SER A 69 -19.04 -0.37 -32.50
N PHE A 70 -17.95 -0.61 -31.78
CA PHE A 70 -17.76 -0.12 -30.41
C PHE A 70 -17.17 1.29 -30.42
N ALA A 71 -17.97 2.24 -29.93
CA ALA A 71 -17.54 3.57 -29.56
C ALA A 71 -17.45 3.69 -28.03
N PHE A 72 -16.62 4.59 -27.53
CA PHE A 72 -16.47 4.83 -26.09
C PHE A 72 -16.50 6.32 -25.79
N ASN A 73 -17.28 6.72 -24.79
CA ASN A 73 -17.18 8.03 -24.17
C ASN A 73 -16.48 7.88 -22.82
N ILE A 74 -15.29 8.45 -22.71
CA ILE A 74 -14.49 8.39 -21.50
C ILE A 74 -14.41 9.80 -20.93
N SER A 75 -14.97 9.97 -19.74
CA SER A 75 -14.92 11.23 -19.00
C SER A 75 -14.14 11.05 -17.71
N TRP A 76 -13.36 12.05 -17.31
CA TRP A 76 -12.62 12.04 -16.06
C TRP A 76 -12.85 13.33 -15.30
N TYR A 77 -12.66 13.21 -13.99
CA TYR A 77 -12.79 14.28 -13.03
C TYR A 77 -11.62 14.18 -12.06
N LEU A 78 -10.80 15.22 -12.03
CA LEU A 78 -9.70 15.37 -11.07
C LEU A 78 -10.14 16.39 -10.03
N ARG A 79 -9.98 16.03 -8.75
CA ARG A 79 -10.27 16.90 -7.61
C ARG A 79 -9.11 16.87 -6.63
N SER A 80 -8.68 18.05 -6.19
CA SER A 80 -7.76 18.22 -5.08
C SER A 80 -8.55 18.59 -3.84
N SER A 81 -8.03 18.21 -2.67
CA SER A 81 -8.52 18.70 -1.40
C SER A 81 -7.36 18.91 -0.45
N VAL A 82 -7.41 19.98 0.34
CA VAL A 82 -6.48 20.19 1.47
C VAL A 82 -6.63 19.09 2.53
N CYS A 83 -7.78 18.40 2.60
CA CYS A 83 -8.04 17.38 3.61
C CYS A 83 -7.71 15.96 3.11
N TYR A 84 -6.66 15.34 3.67
CA TYR A 84 -6.30 13.94 3.38
C TYR A 84 -7.46 12.96 3.61
N ASN A 85 -8.18 13.12 4.73
CA ASN A 85 -9.29 12.22 5.07
C ASN A 85 -10.48 12.32 4.10
N GLU A 86 -10.67 13.45 3.41
CA GLU A 86 -11.71 13.56 2.38
C GLU A 86 -11.45 12.63 1.22
N VAL A 87 -10.19 12.51 0.78
CA VAL A 87 -9.81 11.69 -0.38
C VAL A 87 -9.69 10.22 0.00
N PHE A 88 -8.95 9.92 1.09
CA PHE A 88 -8.57 8.55 1.44
C PHE A 88 -9.61 7.79 2.26
N ASN A 89 -10.40 8.48 3.08
CA ASN A 89 -11.42 7.82 3.92
C ASN A 89 -12.81 7.79 3.27
N THR A 90 -13.00 8.44 2.12
CA THR A 90 -14.26 8.39 1.38
C THR A 90 -14.36 7.04 0.65
N PRO A 91 -15.43 6.25 0.87
CA PRO A 91 -15.62 4.98 0.17
C PRO A 91 -15.88 5.19 -1.32
N ASP A 92 -15.49 4.24 -2.16
CA ASP A 92 -15.58 4.32 -3.63
C ASP A 92 -16.97 4.72 -4.13
N ASN A 93 -18.04 4.17 -3.52
CA ASN A 93 -19.41 4.48 -3.90
C ASN A 93 -19.75 5.96 -3.72
N LYS A 94 -19.27 6.57 -2.64
CA LYS A 94 -19.48 7.99 -2.37
C LYS A 94 -18.57 8.85 -3.24
N ALA A 95 -17.34 8.41 -3.49
CA ALA A 95 -16.41 9.09 -4.39
C ALA A 95 -16.98 9.21 -5.80
N ARG A 96 -17.60 8.15 -6.35
CA ARG A 96 -18.24 8.17 -7.68
C ARG A 96 -19.32 9.24 -7.82
N ASN A 97 -20.06 9.51 -6.75
CA ASN A 97 -21.09 10.56 -6.72
C ASN A 97 -20.48 11.98 -6.73
N MET A 98 -19.20 12.13 -6.40
CA MET A 98 -18.51 13.43 -6.44
C MET A 98 -18.13 13.87 -7.85
N PHE A 99 -18.28 12.99 -8.85
CA PHE A 99 -17.99 13.32 -10.24
C PHE A 99 -18.87 14.49 -10.71
N GLY A 100 -18.23 15.61 -11.07
CA GLY A 100 -18.92 16.82 -11.51
C GLY A 100 -19.47 17.70 -10.36
N MET A 101 -19.17 17.40 -9.10
CA MET A 101 -19.52 18.29 -7.99
C MET A 101 -18.59 19.50 -7.93
N GLU A 102 -19.16 20.69 -7.98
CA GLU A 102 -18.39 21.96 -7.92
C GLU A 102 -18.20 22.46 -6.48
N HIS A 103 -18.96 21.90 -5.53
CA HIS A 103 -18.95 22.32 -4.14
C HIS A 103 -17.99 21.50 -3.26
N MET A 104 -17.49 22.16 -2.22
CA MET A 104 -16.77 21.53 -1.11
C MET A 104 -17.71 20.57 -0.37
N LEU A 105 -17.18 19.47 0.18
CA LEU A 105 -17.99 18.54 0.99
C LEU A 105 -18.28 19.08 2.39
N LYS A 106 -17.39 19.94 2.90
CA LYS A 106 -17.52 20.65 4.17
C LYS A 106 -16.93 22.04 4.04
N ASP A 107 -17.47 22.98 4.82
CA ASP A 107 -16.89 24.31 4.92
C ASP A 107 -15.44 24.22 5.44
N GLY A 108 -14.50 24.87 4.73
CA GLY A 108 -13.07 24.84 5.03
C GLY A 108 -12.26 23.75 4.29
N TRP A 109 -12.91 22.88 3.53
CA TRP A 109 -12.24 21.89 2.66
C TRP A 109 -12.04 22.49 1.26
N SER A 110 -11.16 23.48 1.17
CA SER A 110 -10.80 24.09 -0.10
C SER A 110 -10.03 23.12 -0.99
N GLY A 111 -10.07 23.39 -2.29
CA GLY A 111 -9.34 22.65 -3.30
C GLY A 111 -9.80 23.10 -4.68
N PHE A 112 -9.40 22.36 -5.69
CA PHE A 112 -9.68 22.65 -7.09
C PHE A 112 -10.20 21.41 -7.78
N TYR A 113 -10.88 21.61 -8.90
CA TYR A 113 -11.29 20.53 -9.78
C TYR A 113 -11.04 20.86 -11.25
N SER A 114 -10.90 19.83 -12.05
CA SER A 114 -10.96 19.91 -13.51
C SER A 114 -11.64 18.68 -14.06
N GLN A 115 -12.37 18.86 -15.15
CA GLN A 115 -13.11 17.81 -15.82
C GLN A 115 -12.79 17.81 -17.30
N GLY A 116 -12.77 16.62 -17.88
CA GLY A 116 -12.59 16.43 -19.31
C GLY A 116 -13.31 15.19 -19.80
N TYR A 117 -13.55 15.14 -21.10
CA TYR A 117 -14.17 14.00 -21.77
C TYR A 117 -13.59 13.83 -23.16
N MET A 118 -13.48 12.58 -23.58
CA MET A 118 -13.00 12.19 -24.89
C MET A 118 -13.92 11.14 -25.48
N TYR A 119 -14.29 11.37 -26.73
CA TYR A 119 -15.08 10.43 -27.51
C TYR A 119 -14.16 9.64 -28.47
N PHE A 120 -14.31 8.33 -28.46
CA PHE A 120 -13.61 7.41 -29.35
C PHE A 120 -14.63 6.74 -30.27
N ASP A 121 -14.56 7.05 -31.56
CA ASP A 121 -15.48 6.50 -32.56
C ASP A 121 -15.36 4.97 -32.68
N ASN A 122 -14.13 4.45 -32.58
CA ASN A 122 -13.81 3.04 -32.78
C ASN A 122 -12.88 2.54 -31.68
N CYS A 123 -13.01 1.26 -31.33
CA CYS A 123 -12.11 0.58 -30.40
C CYS A 123 -10.61 0.65 -30.82
N SER A 124 -10.26 0.59 -32.12
CA SER A 124 -8.86 0.69 -32.55
C SER A 124 -8.27 2.09 -32.29
N SER A 125 -9.11 3.12 -32.33
CA SER A 125 -8.72 4.51 -32.04
C SER A 125 -8.44 4.74 -30.55
N LEU A 126 -9.01 3.89 -29.68
CA LEU A 126 -8.78 3.92 -28.23
C LEU A 126 -7.38 3.40 -27.85
N LEU A 127 -6.91 2.37 -28.55
CA LEU A 127 -5.62 1.71 -28.27
C LEU A 127 -4.41 2.49 -28.81
N LEU A 128 -4.63 3.48 -29.68
CA LEU A 128 -3.56 4.29 -30.24
C LEU A 128 -3.11 5.37 -29.24
N PRO A 129 -1.79 5.55 -29.04
CA PRO A 129 -1.28 6.65 -28.24
C PRO A 129 -1.66 7.98 -28.91
N LYS A 130 -2.37 8.84 -28.17
CA LYS A 130 -2.85 10.13 -28.66
C LYS A 130 -2.60 11.22 -27.63
N VAL A 131 -2.39 12.43 -28.13
CA VAL A 131 -2.51 13.64 -27.32
C VAL A 131 -4.00 13.95 -27.22
N TYR A 132 -4.56 13.95 -26.01
CA TYR A 132 -6.00 14.09 -25.83
C TYR A 132 -6.49 15.53 -26.02
N TYR A 133 -5.68 16.53 -25.67
CA TYR A 133 -6.03 17.94 -25.85
C TYR A 133 -4.87 18.74 -26.42
N PRO A 134 -5.14 19.83 -27.17
CA PRO A 134 -4.09 20.76 -27.57
C PRO A 134 -3.43 21.43 -26.35
N ASP A 135 -4.23 21.75 -25.31
CA ASP A 135 -3.81 22.36 -24.05
C ASP A 135 -4.58 21.70 -22.89
N PHE A 136 -4.02 21.69 -21.67
CA PHE A 136 -4.73 21.13 -20.51
C PHE A 136 -6.02 21.89 -20.21
N ASN A 137 -7.07 21.16 -19.82
CA ASN A 137 -8.33 21.76 -19.40
C ASN A 137 -8.11 22.74 -18.23
N PRO A 138 -8.80 23.89 -18.22
CA PRO A 138 -8.72 24.81 -17.11
C PRO A 138 -9.22 24.15 -15.83
N TYR A 139 -8.70 24.62 -14.70
CA TYR A 139 -9.13 24.17 -13.38
C TYR A 139 -9.80 25.31 -12.62
N GLN A 140 -10.76 24.96 -11.76
CA GLN A 140 -11.60 25.89 -11.03
C GLN A 140 -11.53 25.56 -9.53
N PRO A 141 -11.59 26.58 -8.65
CA PRO A 141 -11.65 26.34 -7.22
C PRO A 141 -13.02 25.79 -6.82
N LEU A 142 -13.04 24.87 -5.86
CA LEU A 142 -14.26 24.37 -5.24
C LEU A 142 -14.94 25.50 -4.47
N THR A 143 -16.25 25.66 -4.64
CA THR A 143 -17.04 26.67 -3.92
C THR A 143 -17.65 26.13 -2.64
N SER A 144 -17.92 27.01 -1.67
CA SER A 144 -18.67 26.60 -0.49
C SER A 144 -20.07 26.13 -0.93
N PRO A 145 -20.67 25.13 -0.26
CA PRO A 145 -22.03 24.68 -0.55
C PRO A 145 -23.10 25.78 -0.52
N LYS A 146 -22.79 26.93 0.13
CA LYS A 146 -23.71 28.06 0.31
C LYS A 146 -23.42 29.25 -0.60
N SER A 147 -22.39 29.18 -1.43
CA SER A 147 -21.96 30.28 -2.31
C SER A 147 -22.20 29.93 -3.77
N ASP A 148 -22.47 30.95 -4.58
CA ASP A 148 -22.54 30.82 -6.04
C ASP A 148 -21.21 30.29 -6.64
N PRO A 149 -21.27 29.55 -7.77
CA PRO A 149 -20.09 29.00 -8.43
C PRO A 149 -19.07 30.09 -8.78
N SER A 150 -17.79 29.78 -8.58
CA SER A 150 -16.69 30.69 -8.84
C SER A 150 -16.45 30.79 -10.35
N ASN A 151 -16.45 32.00 -10.89
CA ASN A 151 -16.08 32.26 -12.29
C ASN A 151 -14.56 32.28 -12.54
N GLN A 152 -13.73 32.00 -11.52
CA GLN A 152 -12.28 31.94 -11.69
C GLN A 152 -11.86 30.63 -12.34
N SER A 153 -11.28 30.73 -13.53
CA SER A 153 -10.65 29.61 -14.24
C SER A 153 -9.17 29.90 -14.40
N PHE A 154 -8.35 28.89 -14.08
CA PHE A 154 -6.90 28.97 -14.21
C PHE A 154 -6.46 28.11 -15.39
N PHE A 155 -5.50 28.62 -16.17
CA PHE A 155 -5.00 27.99 -17.39
C PHE A 155 -3.56 27.54 -17.24
N TRP A 156 -3.22 26.45 -17.93
CA TRP A 156 -1.86 25.98 -18.08
C TRP A 156 -1.29 26.41 -19.43
N SER A 157 -0.06 26.93 -19.42
CA SER A 157 0.63 27.33 -20.65
C SER A 157 1.46 26.21 -21.28
N GLU A 158 1.66 25.09 -20.57
CA GLU A 158 2.39 23.94 -21.08
C GLU A 158 1.47 22.99 -21.87
N LYS A 159 1.99 22.48 -22.99
CA LYS A 159 1.30 21.52 -23.83
C LYS A 159 1.36 20.12 -23.22
N PRO A 160 0.29 19.32 -23.30
CA PRO A 160 0.25 17.97 -22.77
C PRO A 160 1.10 17.02 -23.61
N ASP A 161 1.82 16.13 -22.93
CA ASP A 161 2.49 14.98 -23.53
C ASP A 161 1.48 13.94 -24.06
N ILE A 162 1.98 12.98 -24.83
CA ILE A 162 1.20 11.85 -25.32
C ILE A 162 0.57 11.11 -24.13
N SER A 163 -0.73 10.83 -24.23
CA SER A 163 -1.53 10.17 -23.18
C SER A 163 -1.69 10.96 -21.88
N ALA A 164 -1.25 12.22 -21.80
CA ALA A 164 -1.48 13.07 -20.63
C ALA A 164 -2.91 13.61 -20.63
N VAL A 165 -3.58 13.50 -19.48
CA VAL A 165 -5.01 13.79 -19.31
C VAL A 165 -5.23 14.96 -18.36
N ALA A 166 -4.45 15.04 -17.30
CA ALA A 166 -4.55 16.10 -16.31
C ALA A 166 -3.20 16.35 -15.63
N LYS A 167 -3.08 17.49 -14.97
CA LYS A 167 -1.88 17.91 -14.22
C LYS A 167 -2.28 18.39 -12.83
N ALA A 168 -1.47 18.06 -11.82
CA ALA A 168 -1.63 18.51 -10.44
C ALA A 168 -1.24 19.98 -10.31
N TRP A 169 -2.07 20.72 -9.58
CA TRP A 169 -1.99 22.17 -9.39
C TRP A 169 -1.14 22.57 -8.19
N GLU A 170 -1.28 21.84 -7.09
CA GLU A 170 -0.64 22.12 -5.81
C GLU A 170 -0.31 20.82 -5.09
N ASP A 171 0.60 20.90 -4.11
CA ASP A 171 0.95 19.76 -3.25
C ASP A 171 -0.27 19.39 -2.39
N SER A 172 -0.99 18.34 -2.78
CA SER A 172 -2.24 17.97 -2.10
C SER A 172 -2.67 16.51 -2.35
N PRO A 173 -3.58 15.98 -1.53
CA PRO A 173 -4.38 14.80 -1.84
C PRO A 173 -5.25 14.98 -3.09
N TYR A 174 -5.12 14.09 -4.06
CA TYR A 174 -5.93 14.06 -5.28
C TYR A 174 -6.84 12.84 -5.36
N LEU A 175 -8.05 13.09 -5.81
CA LEU A 175 -9.05 12.11 -6.19
C LEU A 175 -9.25 12.19 -7.71
N PHE A 176 -8.94 11.11 -8.42
CA PHE A 176 -9.11 11.01 -9.87
C PHE A 176 -10.16 9.95 -10.19
N ILE A 177 -11.24 10.36 -10.83
CA ILE A 177 -12.38 9.51 -11.16
C ILE A 177 -12.48 9.42 -12.67
N VAL A 178 -12.54 8.21 -13.21
CA VAL A 178 -12.74 7.95 -14.64
C VAL A 178 -14.04 7.20 -14.81
N LYS A 179 -14.91 7.70 -15.68
CA LYS A 179 -16.15 7.04 -16.11
C LYS A 179 -16.01 6.60 -17.55
N VAL A 180 -16.24 5.33 -17.81
CA VAL A 180 -16.22 4.75 -19.15
C VAL A 180 -17.63 4.32 -19.53
N GLN A 181 -18.16 4.92 -20.60
CA GLN A 181 -19.47 4.62 -21.15
C GLN A 181 -19.30 4.06 -22.57
N PRO A 182 -19.58 2.76 -22.81
CA PRO A 182 -19.60 2.21 -24.15
C PRO A 182 -20.86 2.69 -24.90
N LEU A 183 -20.69 3.04 -26.16
CA LEU A 183 -21.76 3.28 -27.13
C LEU A 183 -21.68 2.21 -28.22
N PHE A 184 -22.78 1.52 -28.46
CA PHE A 184 -22.87 0.58 -29.58
C PHE A 184 -23.52 1.28 -30.77
N ARG A 185 -22.82 1.29 -31.91
CA ARG A 185 -23.37 1.82 -33.18
C ARG A 185 -24.00 0.64 -33.95
N GLY A 186 -25.28 0.38 -33.67
CA GLY A 186 -26.15 -0.52 -34.41
C GLY A 186 -27.50 0.18 -34.61
N ALA A 187 -27.94 0.28 -35.85
CA ALA A 187 -29.17 0.95 -36.27
C ALA A 187 -30.41 0.30 -35.64
N ASP A 188 -31.48 1.08 -35.57
CA ASP A 188 -32.84 0.68 -35.24
C ASP A 188 -33.16 -0.74 -35.75
N ASP A 189 -33.43 -1.69 -34.86
CA ASP A 189 -34.34 -2.80 -35.09
C ASP A 189 -34.56 -3.58 -33.79
N GLU A 190 -35.84 -3.80 -33.47
CA GLU A 190 -36.31 -4.70 -32.42
C GLU A 190 -35.80 -6.13 -32.69
N ALA A 191 -34.92 -6.67 -31.83
CA ALA A 191 -34.72 -8.10 -31.74
C ALA A 191 -34.13 -8.50 -30.37
N GLU A 192 -34.90 -9.31 -29.66
CA GLU A 192 -34.48 -10.06 -28.47
C GLU A 192 -33.21 -10.89 -28.73
N GLY A 193 -32.33 -10.97 -27.72
CA GLY A 193 -31.50 -12.15 -27.50
C GLY A 193 -30.13 -12.26 -28.20
N GLY A 194 -29.44 -11.17 -28.50
CA GLY A 194 -28.05 -11.22 -28.98
C GLY A 194 -27.01 -11.09 -27.85
N GLU A 195 -26.12 -12.08 -27.68
CA GLU A 195 -24.99 -12.02 -26.74
C GLU A 195 -24.21 -10.69 -26.90
N GLN A 196 -24.24 -9.85 -25.86
CA GLN A 196 -23.39 -8.68 -25.75
C GLN A 196 -21.93 -9.15 -25.78
N SER A 197 -21.27 -9.03 -26.93
CA SER A 197 -19.83 -9.25 -27.03
C SER A 197 -19.11 -8.15 -26.24
N SER A 198 -18.87 -8.38 -24.95
CA SER A 198 -18.14 -7.45 -24.10
C SER A 198 -16.68 -7.38 -24.56
N PHE A 199 -16.29 -6.28 -25.19
CA PHE A 199 -14.88 -6.03 -25.49
C PHE A 199 -14.15 -5.64 -24.21
N THR A 200 -13.30 -6.53 -23.69
CA THR A 200 -12.45 -6.26 -22.53
C THR A 200 -11.18 -5.53 -22.95
N PHE A 201 -10.87 -4.40 -22.32
CA PHE A 201 -9.60 -3.71 -22.47
C PHE A 201 -9.05 -3.28 -21.11
N SER A 202 -7.73 -3.18 -21.00
CA SER A 202 -7.04 -2.74 -19.79
C SER A 202 -6.78 -1.24 -19.86
N MET A 203 -7.25 -0.50 -18.85
CA MET A 203 -6.91 0.90 -18.64
C MET A 203 -5.75 0.98 -17.65
N LYS A 204 -4.65 1.59 -18.10
CA LYS A 204 -3.48 1.87 -17.29
C LYS A 204 -3.41 3.36 -16.97
N VAL A 205 -3.46 3.71 -15.68
CA VAL A 205 -3.31 5.08 -15.19
C VAL A 205 -1.95 5.20 -14.52
N GLU A 206 -1.16 6.20 -14.90
CA GLU A 206 0.17 6.45 -14.36
C GLU A 206 0.24 7.90 -13.89
N MET A 207 0.57 8.14 -12.62
CA MET A 207 0.78 9.48 -12.08
C MET A 207 2.28 9.72 -11.91
N LYS A 208 2.86 10.57 -12.76
CA LYS A 208 4.30 10.85 -12.77
C LYS A 208 4.56 12.32 -12.44
N GLY A 209 5.28 12.53 -11.35
CA GLY A 209 5.67 13.82 -10.82
C GLY A 209 7.09 14.24 -11.18
N PRO A 210 7.54 15.38 -10.63
CA PRO A 210 8.93 15.82 -10.73
C PRO A 210 9.93 14.80 -10.14
N HIS A 211 9.50 14.10 -9.08
CA HIS A 211 10.26 13.04 -8.41
C HIS A 211 9.84 11.63 -8.90
N GLU A 212 9.72 11.48 -10.22
CA GLU A 212 9.23 10.26 -10.87
C GLU A 212 7.87 9.79 -10.33
N TYR A 213 7.75 8.57 -9.82
CA TYR A 213 6.49 8.05 -9.29
C TYR A 213 6.31 8.27 -7.79
N SER A 214 7.21 9.00 -7.12
CA SER A 214 7.13 9.16 -5.67
C SER A 214 6.04 10.14 -5.23
N SER A 215 5.29 9.70 -4.21
CA SER A 215 4.31 10.52 -3.50
C SER A 215 5.00 11.41 -2.43
N PRO A 216 4.42 12.58 -2.09
CA PRO A 216 4.87 13.40 -0.95
C PRO A 216 4.97 12.65 0.37
N ALA A 217 4.15 11.62 0.59
CA ALA A 217 4.21 10.81 1.80
C ALA A 217 5.39 9.82 1.81
N ASP A 218 5.73 9.26 0.64
CA ASP A 218 6.73 8.18 0.52
C ASP A 218 8.17 8.71 0.39
N TRP A 219 8.35 9.87 -0.23
CA TRP A 219 9.66 10.48 -0.49
C TRP A 219 10.54 10.68 0.77
N PRO A 220 10.06 11.32 1.86
CA PRO A 220 10.86 11.47 3.08
C PRO A 220 11.12 10.13 3.77
N LEU A 221 10.19 9.18 3.63
CA LEU A 221 10.31 7.87 4.24
C LEU A 221 11.41 7.03 3.59
N MET A 222 11.55 7.10 2.26
CA MET A 222 12.67 6.50 1.52
C MET A 222 14.02 7.01 2.05
N MET A 223 14.18 8.32 2.22
CA MET A 223 15.40 8.92 2.77
C MET A 223 15.67 8.46 4.20
N PHE A 224 14.64 8.41 5.05
CA PHE A 224 14.75 7.92 6.42
C PHE A 224 15.26 6.48 6.48
N PHE A 225 14.70 5.57 5.66
CA PHE A 225 15.13 4.17 5.64
C PHE A 225 16.57 4.00 5.14
N MET A 226 16.99 4.81 4.17
CA MET A 226 18.38 4.83 3.67
C MET A 226 19.37 5.25 4.77
N VAL A 227 19.09 6.36 5.47
CA VAL A 227 19.95 6.84 6.58
C VAL A 227 20.00 5.82 7.71
N MET A 228 18.85 5.24 8.09
CA MET A 228 18.80 4.19 9.11
C MET A 228 19.61 2.96 8.70
N CYS A 229 19.54 2.54 7.43
CA CYS A 229 20.35 1.43 6.92
C CYS A 229 21.85 1.68 7.14
N ILE A 230 22.35 2.89 6.80
CA ILE A 230 23.75 3.27 7.03
C ILE A 230 24.12 3.18 8.52
N VAL A 231 23.28 3.72 9.40
CA VAL A 231 23.51 3.67 10.86
C VAL A 231 23.59 2.23 11.35
N TYR A 232 22.71 1.34 10.88
CA TYR A 232 22.75 -0.08 11.23
C TYR A 232 23.99 -0.81 10.68
N VAL A 233 24.46 -0.45 9.49
CA VAL A 233 25.73 -0.97 8.93
C VAL A 233 26.91 -0.56 9.80
N LEU A 234 26.97 0.70 10.24
CA LEU A 234 28.01 1.18 11.16
C LEU A 234 27.98 0.42 12.49
N PHE A 235 26.79 0.21 13.07
CA PHE A 235 26.65 -0.62 14.27
C PHE A 235 27.07 -2.08 14.04
N GLY A 236 26.72 -2.66 12.89
CA GLY A 236 27.15 -4.00 12.51
C GLY A 236 28.66 -4.13 12.40
N VAL A 237 29.32 -3.19 11.73
CA VAL A 237 30.80 -3.18 11.59
C VAL A 237 31.48 -2.99 12.93
N LEU A 238 31.03 -2.03 13.75
CA LEU A 238 31.58 -1.80 15.09
C LEU A 238 31.40 -3.03 15.98
N TRP A 239 30.24 -3.68 15.91
CA TRP A 239 29.94 -4.91 16.65
C TRP A 239 30.85 -6.06 16.21
N LEU A 240 30.98 -6.28 14.90
CA LEU A 240 31.86 -7.32 14.34
C LEU A 240 33.32 -7.07 14.70
N PHE A 241 33.77 -5.82 14.70
CA PHE A 241 35.11 -5.44 15.12
C PHE A 241 35.37 -5.85 16.58
N TRP A 242 34.46 -5.53 17.50
CA TRP A 242 34.58 -5.98 18.89
C TRP A 242 34.52 -7.49 19.04
N CYS A 243 33.64 -8.18 18.30
CA CYS A 243 33.59 -9.64 18.31
C CYS A 243 34.90 -10.27 17.82
N ALA A 244 35.59 -9.66 16.84
CA ALA A 244 36.88 -10.12 16.36
C ALA A 244 38.01 -9.89 17.38
N CYS A 245 38.04 -8.72 18.03
CA CYS A 245 39.02 -8.42 19.08
C CYS A 245 38.89 -9.35 20.30
N TYR A 246 37.66 -9.67 20.71
CA TYR A 246 37.37 -10.49 21.88
C TYR A 246 36.96 -11.92 21.53
N TRP A 247 37.39 -12.46 20.39
CA TRP A 247 36.90 -13.75 19.87
C TRP A 247 37.15 -14.95 20.79
N ARG A 248 38.11 -14.83 21.72
CA ARG A 248 38.38 -15.87 22.73
C ARG A 248 37.35 -15.95 23.87
N ASP A 249 36.64 -14.86 24.15
CA ASP A 249 35.76 -14.74 25.32
C ASP A 249 34.29 -14.49 24.92
N LEU A 250 33.87 -14.94 23.73
CA LEU A 250 32.53 -14.65 23.21
C LEU A 250 31.43 -15.44 23.93
N LEU A 251 30.60 -14.73 24.69
CA LEU A 251 29.39 -15.27 25.31
C LEU A 251 28.32 -15.56 24.23
N ARG A 252 27.53 -16.63 24.42
CA ARG A 252 26.45 -16.99 23.48
C ARG A 252 25.48 -15.84 23.20
N ILE A 253 25.23 -14.99 24.20
CA ILE A 253 24.34 -13.82 24.10
C ILE A 253 24.87 -12.80 23.07
N GLN A 254 26.18 -12.66 22.91
CA GLN A 254 26.75 -11.73 21.93
C GLN A 254 26.42 -12.15 20.49
N PHE A 255 26.37 -13.46 20.20
CA PHE A 255 25.90 -13.96 18.91
C PHE A 255 24.42 -13.64 18.67
N TRP A 256 23.58 -13.74 19.71
CA TRP A 256 22.16 -13.36 19.61
C TRP A 256 21.98 -11.86 19.36
N ILE A 257 22.78 -11.00 20.01
CA ILE A 257 22.76 -9.54 19.76
C ILE A 257 23.19 -9.26 18.31
N GLY A 258 24.28 -9.88 17.85
CA GLY A 258 24.74 -9.76 16.46
C GLY A 258 23.69 -10.20 15.44
N ALA A 259 22.98 -11.31 15.71
CA ALA A 259 21.89 -11.77 14.86
C ALA A 259 20.74 -10.76 14.78
N VAL A 260 20.38 -10.10 15.90
CA VAL A 260 19.34 -9.05 15.91
C VAL A 260 19.80 -7.81 15.12
N ILE A 261 21.07 -7.44 15.19
CA ILE A 261 21.64 -6.33 14.40
C ILE A 261 21.59 -6.66 12.90
N ILE A 262 22.01 -7.86 12.50
CA ILE A 262 21.96 -8.32 11.10
C ILE A 262 20.52 -8.34 10.59
N LEU A 263 19.59 -8.82 11.40
CA LEU A 263 18.18 -8.84 11.03
C LEU A 263 17.61 -7.41 10.90
N GLY A 264 18.08 -6.46 11.72
CA GLY A 264 17.76 -5.04 11.57
C GLY A 264 18.32 -4.43 10.28
N MET A 265 19.56 -4.77 9.90
CA MET A 265 20.14 -4.36 8.61
C MET A 265 19.31 -4.89 7.43
N LEU A 266 18.95 -6.18 7.47
CA LEU A 266 18.15 -6.81 6.43
C LEU A 266 16.76 -6.17 6.32
N GLU A 267 16.09 -5.92 7.46
CA GLU A 267 14.79 -5.23 7.49
C GLU A 267 14.86 -3.86 6.78
N LYS A 268 15.83 -3.01 7.13
CA LYS A 268 15.96 -1.67 6.52
C LYS A 268 16.33 -1.73 5.04
N ALA A 269 17.14 -2.71 4.63
CA ALA A 269 17.46 -2.92 3.23
C ALA A 269 16.23 -3.30 2.40
N VAL A 270 15.37 -4.19 2.91
CA VAL A 270 14.14 -4.58 2.22
C VAL A 270 13.14 -3.42 2.15
N PHE A 271 12.95 -2.65 3.22
CA PHE A 271 12.11 -1.45 3.14
C PHE A 271 12.66 -0.43 2.12
N TYR A 272 13.97 -0.20 2.10
CA TYR A 272 14.58 0.68 1.11
C TYR A 272 14.35 0.18 -0.33
N SER A 273 14.51 -1.12 -0.60
CA SER A 273 14.29 -1.66 -1.94
C SER A 273 12.84 -1.50 -2.42
N GLU A 274 11.87 -1.59 -1.51
CA GLU A 274 10.46 -1.37 -1.84
C GLU A 274 10.19 0.09 -2.24
N TYR A 275 10.65 1.05 -1.42
CA TYR A 275 10.50 2.47 -1.76
C TYR A 275 11.24 2.85 -3.03
N GLN A 276 12.39 2.22 -3.29
CA GLN A 276 13.11 2.38 -4.54
C GLN A 276 12.32 1.81 -5.73
N SER A 277 11.67 0.65 -5.58
CA SER A 277 10.79 0.09 -6.63
C SER A 277 9.61 1.00 -6.92
N ILE A 278 8.98 1.57 -5.88
CA ILE A 278 7.89 2.53 -6.03
C ILE A 278 8.37 3.78 -6.77
N HIS A 279 9.56 4.29 -6.46
CA HIS A 279 10.12 5.46 -7.13
C HIS A 279 10.32 5.25 -8.65
N TYR A 280 10.96 4.15 -9.05
CA TYR A 280 11.33 3.91 -10.45
C TYR A 280 10.25 3.23 -11.29
N LYS A 281 9.49 2.29 -10.72
CA LYS A 281 8.48 1.50 -11.45
C LYS A 281 7.06 1.99 -11.21
N GLY A 282 6.81 2.71 -10.11
CA GLY A 282 5.48 3.18 -9.72
C GLY A 282 4.53 2.08 -9.23
N ASP A 283 5.05 0.87 -9.06
CA ASP A 283 4.33 -0.31 -8.58
C ASP A 283 5.14 -1.00 -7.46
N TYR A 284 4.43 -1.60 -6.51
CA TYR A 284 5.03 -2.24 -5.33
C TYR A 284 4.88 -3.75 -5.40
N VAL A 285 5.88 -4.48 -4.88
CA VAL A 285 5.85 -5.94 -4.89
C VAL A 285 5.25 -6.41 -3.57
N LEU A 286 3.96 -6.76 -3.57
CA LEU A 286 3.24 -7.18 -2.35
C LEU A 286 4.02 -8.24 -1.53
N GLY A 287 4.64 -9.20 -2.20
CA GLY A 287 5.44 -10.24 -1.55
C GLY A 287 6.63 -9.70 -0.77
N ALA A 288 7.29 -8.65 -1.27
CA ALA A 288 8.44 -8.04 -0.60
C ALA A 288 8.02 -7.18 0.60
N VAL A 289 6.86 -6.50 0.54
CA VAL A 289 6.27 -5.81 1.70
C VAL A 289 5.91 -6.81 2.81
N ILE A 290 5.25 -7.92 2.47
CA ILE A 290 4.92 -8.98 3.44
C ILE A 290 6.20 -9.57 4.05
N PHE A 291 7.24 -9.79 3.25
CA PHE A 291 8.52 -10.28 3.71
C PHE A 291 9.22 -9.29 4.66
N ALA A 292 9.20 -7.98 4.34
CA ALA A 292 9.74 -6.92 5.19
C ALA A 292 9.05 -6.89 6.57
N GLU A 293 7.73 -7.03 6.58
CA GLU A 293 6.96 -7.10 7.83
C GLU A 293 7.27 -8.36 8.63
N LEU A 294 7.42 -9.52 7.98
CA LEU A 294 7.78 -10.76 8.66
C LEU A 294 9.18 -10.65 9.30
N LEU A 295 10.13 -10.01 8.62
CA LEU A 295 11.46 -9.71 9.17
C LEU A 295 11.37 -8.77 10.38
N SER A 296 10.54 -7.73 10.30
CA SER A 296 10.28 -6.80 11.40
C SER A 296 9.65 -7.53 12.60
N ALA A 297 8.67 -8.40 12.38
CA ALA A 297 8.06 -9.24 13.40
C ALA A 297 9.10 -10.17 14.05
N LEU A 298 9.90 -10.86 13.24
CA LEU A 298 10.97 -11.74 13.72
C LEU A 298 11.99 -10.98 14.57
N LYS A 299 12.43 -9.80 14.14
CA LYS A 299 13.35 -8.95 14.89
C LYS A 299 12.76 -8.51 16.23
N ARG A 300 11.49 -8.09 16.25
CA ARG A 300 10.78 -7.70 17.49
C ARG A 300 10.71 -8.88 18.45
N SER A 301 10.35 -10.08 17.97
CA SER A 301 10.25 -11.29 18.80
C SER A 301 11.63 -11.70 19.34
N LEU A 302 12.68 -11.71 18.51
CA LEU A 302 14.03 -12.03 18.94
C LEU A 302 14.56 -11.03 19.97
N ALA A 303 14.32 -9.73 19.78
CA ALA A 303 14.72 -8.71 20.74
C ALA A 303 14.04 -8.90 22.10
N ARG A 304 12.73 -9.21 22.13
CA ARG A 304 12.00 -9.49 23.38
C ARG A 304 12.52 -10.74 24.09
N ILE A 305 12.76 -11.83 23.35
CA ILE A 305 13.35 -13.06 23.89
C ILE A 305 14.75 -12.78 24.46
N LEU A 306 15.56 -11.96 23.78
CA LEU A 306 16.89 -11.59 24.22
C LEU A 306 16.86 -10.84 25.56
N VAL A 307 15.97 -9.85 25.70
CA VAL A 307 15.75 -9.15 26.98
C VAL A 307 15.33 -10.13 28.08
N LEU A 308 14.45 -11.08 27.77
CA LEU A 308 14.01 -12.15 28.66
C LEU A 308 15.16 -13.05 29.13
N ILE A 309 16.06 -13.43 28.23
CA ILE A 309 17.25 -14.23 28.53
C ILE A 309 18.16 -13.47 29.49
N VAL A 310 18.37 -12.18 29.23
CA VAL A 310 19.21 -11.30 30.06
C VAL A 310 18.59 -11.09 31.43
N SER A 311 17.27 -10.87 31.52
CA SER A 311 16.58 -10.69 32.81
C SER A 311 16.60 -11.96 33.69
N LEU A 312 16.60 -13.14 33.08
CA LEU A 312 16.78 -14.41 33.80
C LEU A 312 18.23 -14.65 34.28
N GLY A 313 19.16 -13.75 33.95
CA GLY A 313 20.57 -13.85 34.34
C GLY A 313 21.33 -14.95 33.59
N TYR A 314 20.83 -15.41 32.45
CA TYR A 314 21.58 -16.35 31.60
C TYR A 314 22.88 -15.70 31.12
N GLY A 315 23.93 -16.49 31.02
CA GLY A 315 25.25 -16.04 30.55
C GLY A 315 26.11 -15.34 31.62
N ILE A 316 25.51 -14.65 32.59
CA ILE A 316 26.25 -13.98 33.69
C ILE A 316 26.13 -14.75 35.02
N VAL A 317 24.92 -15.09 35.45
CA VAL A 317 24.65 -15.64 36.80
C VAL A 317 24.39 -17.14 36.78
N LYS A 318 23.77 -17.68 35.71
CA LYS A 318 23.51 -19.11 35.54
C LYS A 318 24.07 -19.62 34.20
N PRO A 319 25.06 -20.53 34.19
CA PRO A 319 25.73 -20.96 32.96
C PRO A 319 24.88 -21.91 32.09
N ARG A 320 23.79 -22.47 32.61
CA ARG A 320 22.96 -23.48 31.91
C ARG A 320 21.47 -23.24 32.21
N LEU A 321 20.69 -22.83 31.21
CA LEU A 321 19.24 -22.99 31.25
C LEU A 321 18.97 -24.47 30.93
N GLY A 322 18.46 -25.23 31.90
CA GLY A 322 18.03 -26.60 31.69
C GLY A 322 16.68 -26.65 30.96
N THR A 323 15.65 -27.19 31.61
CA THR A 323 14.29 -27.31 31.07
C THR A 323 13.60 -25.97 30.75
N THR A 324 14.14 -24.84 31.23
CA THR A 324 13.63 -23.49 30.98
C THR A 324 13.82 -23.04 29.52
N VAL A 325 14.78 -23.58 28.76
CA VAL A 325 14.98 -23.21 27.34
C VAL A 325 13.73 -23.53 26.51
N HIS A 326 13.15 -24.72 26.68
CA HIS A 326 11.96 -25.11 25.92
C HIS A 326 10.76 -24.19 26.20
N ARG A 327 10.63 -23.75 27.46
CA ARG A 327 9.61 -22.78 27.86
C ARG A 327 9.82 -21.43 27.19
N LEU A 328 11.05 -20.94 27.15
CA LEU A 328 11.40 -19.68 26.48
C LEU A 328 11.18 -19.76 24.97
N VAL A 329 11.53 -20.88 24.33
CA VAL A 329 11.29 -21.11 22.91
C VAL A 329 9.80 -21.13 22.61
N ALA A 330 8.99 -21.78 23.43
CA ALA A 330 7.53 -21.77 23.28
C ALA A 330 6.96 -20.35 23.36
N VAL A 331 7.37 -19.57 24.37
CA VAL A 331 6.99 -18.14 24.50
C VAL A 331 7.43 -17.34 23.26
N GLY A 332 8.65 -17.58 22.77
CA GLY A 332 9.17 -16.94 21.56
C GLY A 332 8.35 -17.24 20.30
N ILE A 333 7.93 -18.49 20.12
CA ILE A 333 7.05 -18.89 19.01
C ILE A 333 5.70 -18.19 19.12
N PHE A 334 5.09 -18.12 20.30
CA PHE A 334 3.85 -17.38 20.50
C PHE A 334 4.02 -15.89 20.14
N TYR A 335 5.09 -15.25 20.60
CA TYR A 335 5.37 -13.85 20.22
C TYR A 335 5.51 -13.67 18.71
N LEU A 336 6.21 -14.59 18.03
CA LEU A 336 6.40 -14.52 16.58
C LEU A 336 5.07 -14.66 15.84
N LEU A 337 4.21 -15.60 16.26
CA LEU A 337 2.90 -15.81 15.65
C LEU A 337 2.02 -14.56 15.79
N PHE A 338 1.83 -14.03 17.01
CA PHE A 338 0.99 -12.86 17.21
C PHE A 338 1.57 -11.60 16.55
N SER A 339 2.89 -11.39 16.61
CA SER A 339 3.54 -10.24 15.96
C SER A 339 3.48 -10.33 14.42
N SER A 340 3.56 -11.53 13.85
CA SER A 340 3.41 -11.73 12.40
C SER A 340 1.97 -11.44 11.95
N VAL A 341 0.96 -11.89 12.70
CA VAL A 341 -0.46 -11.62 12.38
C VAL A 341 -0.74 -10.12 12.45
N GLU A 342 -0.26 -9.44 13.49
CA GLU A 342 -0.35 -7.98 13.62
C GLU A 342 0.32 -7.26 12.43
N GLY A 343 1.55 -7.67 12.06
CA GLY A 343 2.29 -7.08 10.95
C GLY A 343 1.60 -7.24 9.59
N VAL A 344 1.06 -8.42 9.29
CA VAL A 344 0.34 -8.69 8.03
C VAL A 344 -0.99 -7.93 7.97
N LEU A 345 -1.73 -7.88 9.07
CA LEU A 345 -2.98 -7.11 9.16
C LEU A 345 -2.74 -5.61 8.94
N ARG A 346 -1.60 -5.10 9.41
CA ARG A 346 -1.20 -3.71 9.19
C ARG A 346 -0.96 -3.41 7.72
N VAL A 347 -0.24 -4.27 7.01
CA VAL A 347 0.05 -4.07 5.57
C VAL A 347 -1.19 -4.18 4.71
N THR A 348 -2.08 -5.13 5.04
CA THR A 348 -3.31 -5.38 4.29
C THR A 348 -4.41 -4.37 4.57
N GLY A 349 -4.17 -3.34 5.38
CA GLY A 349 -5.16 -2.30 5.68
C GLY A 349 -6.36 -2.80 6.49
N GLY A 350 -6.29 -4.01 7.06
CA GLY A 350 -7.32 -4.59 7.94
C GLY A 350 -7.41 -3.92 9.32
N PHE A 351 -6.89 -2.69 9.46
CA PHE A 351 -6.74 -1.98 10.73
C PHE A 351 -8.07 -1.63 11.41
N TYR A 352 -9.17 -1.62 10.64
CA TYR A 352 -10.53 -1.46 11.16
C TYR A 352 -11.15 -2.75 11.73
N GLY A 353 -10.45 -3.89 11.66
CA GLY A 353 -10.97 -5.18 12.12
C GLY A 353 -10.73 -5.44 13.61
N THR A 354 -11.73 -5.99 14.29
CA THR A 354 -11.63 -6.59 15.64
C THR A 354 -10.39 -7.47 15.80
N VAL A 355 -9.94 -8.14 14.72
CA VAL A 355 -8.78 -9.03 14.70
C VAL A 355 -7.46 -8.30 15.00
N ALA A 356 -7.23 -7.10 14.46
CA ALA A 356 -6.01 -6.33 14.73
C ALA A 356 -5.95 -5.87 16.19
N LEU A 357 -7.10 -5.47 16.74
CA LEU A 357 -7.24 -5.10 18.15
C LEU A 357 -7.01 -6.32 19.06
N VAL A 358 -7.56 -7.48 18.70
CA VAL A 358 -7.33 -8.74 19.42
C VAL A 358 -5.85 -9.16 19.36
N ALA A 359 -5.17 -9.01 18.22
CA ALA A 359 -3.74 -9.32 18.11
C ALA A 359 -2.89 -8.42 19.04
N ASN A 360 -3.16 -7.11 19.05
CA ASN A 360 -2.49 -6.16 19.94
C ASN A 360 -2.77 -6.44 21.43
N LEU A 361 -4.02 -6.71 21.78
CA LEU A 361 -4.42 -7.11 23.14
C LEU A 361 -3.73 -8.41 23.56
N SER A 362 -3.63 -9.39 22.66
CA SER A 362 -2.97 -10.67 22.93
C SER A 362 -1.48 -10.44 23.21
N LEU A 363 -0.81 -9.60 22.42
CA LEU A 363 0.60 -9.26 22.63
C LEU A 363 0.83 -8.61 24.00
N SER A 364 -0.01 -7.65 24.40
CA SER A 364 0.14 -6.97 25.70
C SER A 364 -0.14 -7.91 26.88
N LEU A 365 -1.06 -8.86 26.73
CA LEU A 365 -1.30 -9.91 27.71
C LEU A 365 -0.09 -10.84 27.86
N ILE A 366 0.55 -11.25 26.76
CA ILE A 366 1.76 -12.08 26.82
C ILE A 366 2.88 -11.32 27.53
N ASP A 367 3.10 -10.04 27.19
CA ASP A 367 4.10 -9.20 27.88
C ASP A 367 3.82 -9.11 29.39
N SER A 368 2.55 -8.95 29.79
CA SER A 368 2.15 -8.92 31.21
C SER A 368 2.41 -10.26 31.93
N CYS A 369 2.05 -11.38 31.31
CA CYS A 369 2.28 -12.72 31.85
C CYS A 369 3.78 -13.03 31.99
N VAL A 370 4.60 -12.59 31.03
CA VAL A 370 6.05 -12.77 31.05
C VAL A 370 6.68 -11.96 32.19
N MET A 371 6.29 -10.71 32.36
CA MET A 371 6.80 -9.86 33.45
C MET A 371 6.43 -10.41 34.83
N TRP A 372 5.20 -10.94 34.97
CA TRP A 372 4.77 -11.65 36.16
C TRP A 372 5.64 -12.88 36.45
N TRP A 373 5.91 -13.70 35.43
CA TRP A 373 6.75 -14.89 35.58
C TRP A 373 8.18 -14.54 36.01
N ILE A 374 8.80 -13.54 35.38
CA ILE A 374 10.14 -13.08 35.77
C ILE A 374 10.16 -12.67 37.24
N SER A 375 9.16 -11.90 37.68
CA SER A 375 9.05 -11.43 39.07
C SER A 375 9.00 -12.60 40.06
N PHE A 376 8.22 -13.65 39.77
CA PHE A 376 8.16 -14.86 40.61
C PHE A 376 9.47 -15.65 40.63
N ASN A 377 10.15 -15.80 39.50
CA ASN A 377 11.43 -16.51 39.44
C ASN A 377 12.58 -15.75 40.11
N GLN A 378 12.46 -14.43 40.27
CA GLN A 378 13.48 -13.60 40.92
C GLN A 378 13.28 -13.52 42.43
N LEU A 379 12.03 -13.71 42.91
CA LEU A 379 11.66 -13.73 44.32
C LEU A 379 11.82 -15.11 44.99
N ALA A 380 11.87 -16.19 44.21
CA ALA A 380 12.12 -17.56 44.65
C ALA A 380 13.59 -17.96 44.45
#